data_AF-A0A852K2V5-F1
#
_entry.id   AF-A0A852K2V5-F1
#
_cell.length_a   1.000
_cell.length_b   1.000
_cell.length_c   1.000
_cell.angle_alpha   90.00
_cell.angle_beta   90.00
_cell.angle_gamma   90.00
#
_symmetry.space_group_name_H-M   'P 1'
#
loop_
_entity.id
_entity.type
_entity.pdbx_description
1 polymer ?
#
loop_
_entity_poly.entity_id
_entity_poly.type
_entity_poly.pdbx_seq_one_letter_code
_entity_poly.pdbx_strand_id
1 'polypeptide(L)'
;PEEAARAQMFRLHLGNTPHSLTDANIQELARKTDGYSGADISIIVRDALMQPVRKVQSATHFKKVRGPSRTTPGAIVDDLLTPCSPGDAGATEMTWMEVPSDKLMEPVVCM
;
A
#
# COMPACT_ATOMS: atom_id res chain seq x y z
N PRO A 1 -6.91 -18.26 -18.17
CA PRO A 1 -6.12 -17.21 -18.84
C PRO A 1 -4.64 -17.59 -18.85
N GLU A 2 -3.93 -17.36 -19.95
CA GLU A 2 -2.48 -17.57 -20.01
C GLU A 2 -1.73 -16.58 -19.09
N GLU A 3 -0.48 -16.89 -18.75
CA GLU A 3 0.34 -16.09 -17.83
C GLU A 3 0.40 -14.61 -18.23
N ALA A 4 0.62 -14.30 -19.51
CA ALA A 4 0.65 -12.93 -20.01
C ALA A 4 -0.68 -12.18 -19.78
N ALA A 5 -1.82 -12.86 -19.94
CA ALA A 5 -3.13 -12.29 -19.67
C ALA A 5 -3.34 -12.03 -18.17
N ARG A 6 -2.88 -12.94 -17.29
CA ARG A 6 -2.94 -12.74 -15.84
C ARG A 6 -2.08 -11.55 -15.40
N ALA A 7 -0.89 -11.38 -15.98
CA ALA A 7 -0.04 -10.20 -15.72
C ALA A 7 -0.74 -8.89 -16.11
N GLN A 8 -1.45 -8.86 -17.25
CA GLN A 8 -2.26 -7.71 -17.65
C GLN A 8 -3.44 -7.46 -16.69
N MET A 9 -4.09 -8.51 -16.19
CA MET A 9 -5.17 -8.39 -15.20
C MET A 9 -4.66 -7.77 -13.89
N PHE A 10 -3.48 -8.17 -13.40
CA PHE A 10 -2.87 -7.54 -12.23
C PHE A 10 -2.63 -6.03 -12.44
N ARG A 11 -2.05 -5.63 -13.58
CA ARG A 11 -1.85 -4.21 -13.92
C ARG A 11 -3.17 -3.45 -14.00
N LEU A 12 -4.18 -4.03 -14.65
CA LEU A 12 -5.50 -3.42 -14.81
C LEU A 12 -6.18 -3.18 -13.45
N HIS A 13 -6.14 -4.18 -12.56
CA HIS A 13 -6.81 -4.09 -11.26
C HIS A 13 -6.03 -3.24 -10.24
N LEU A 14 -4.70 -3.12 -10.36
CA LEU A 14 -3.90 -2.18 -9.57
C LEU A 14 -4.17 -0.72 -10.00
N GLY A 15 -4.42 -0.50 -11.31
CA GLY A 15 -4.78 0.80 -11.86
C GLY A 15 -3.76 1.88 -11.51
N ASN A 16 -4.23 3.01 -10.97
CA ASN A 16 -3.40 4.14 -10.55
C ASN A 16 -3.14 4.15 -9.03
N THR A 17 -3.46 3.07 -8.31
CA THR A 17 -3.22 3.05 -6.86
C THR A 17 -1.71 3.04 -6.58
N PRO A 18 -1.20 3.90 -5.68
CA PRO A 18 0.21 3.88 -5.31
C PRO A 18 0.66 2.50 -4.83
N HIS A 19 1.63 1.92 -5.53
CA HIS A 19 2.23 0.64 -5.21
C HIS A 19 3.74 0.65 -5.47
N SER A 20 4.44 -0.25 -4.79
CA SER A 20 5.88 -0.47 -4.98
C SER A 20 6.21 -1.66 -5.89
N LEU A 21 5.17 -2.32 -6.44
CA LEU A 21 5.32 -3.47 -7.33
C LEU A 21 6.07 -3.11 -8.61
N THR A 22 7.13 -3.88 -8.91
CA THR A 22 7.87 -3.81 -10.17
C THR A 22 7.24 -4.73 -11.23
N ASP A 23 7.58 -4.54 -12.51
CA ASP A 23 7.15 -5.46 -13.56
C ASP A 23 7.56 -6.91 -13.29
N ALA A 24 8.75 -7.12 -12.71
CA ALA A 24 9.22 -8.46 -12.33
C ALA A 24 8.31 -9.10 -11.27
N ASN A 25 7.81 -8.31 -10.31
CA ASN A 25 6.85 -8.79 -9.31
C ASN A 25 5.51 -9.18 -9.95
N ILE A 26 5.03 -8.38 -10.91
CA ILE A 26 3.78 -8.68 -11.62
C ILE A 26 3.90 -9.97 -12.42
N GLN A 27 5.03 -10.19 -13.10
CA GLN A 27 5.29 -11.46 -13.81
C GLN A 27 5.36 -12.64 -12.83
N GLU A 28 6.01 -12.46 -11.68
CA GLU A 28 6.06 -13.49 -10.66
C GLU A 28 4.67 -13.87 -10.12
N LEU A 29 3.81 -12.87 -9.87
CA LEU A 29 2.42 -13.09 -9.46
C LEU A 29 1.62 -13.84 -10.55
N ALA A 30 1.79 -13.46 -11.82
CA ALA A 30 1.16 -14.14 -12.94
C ALA A 30 1.57 -15.62 -13.06
N ARG A 31 2.85 -15.93 -12.82
CA ARG A 31 3.38 -17.30 -12.80
C ARG A 31 2.84 -18.10 -11.62
N LYS A 32 2.73 -17.48 -10.43
CA LYS A 32 2.22 -18.14 -9.21
C LYS A 32 0.70 -18.37 -9.22
N THR A 33 -0.04 -17.66 -10.06
CA THR A 33 -1.51 -17.75 -10.14
C THR A 33 -1.98 -18.63 -11.30
N ASP A 34 -1.25 -19.70 -11.59
CA ASP A 34 -1.70 -20.65 -12.60
C ASP A 34 -2.99 -21.35 -12.19
N GLY A 35 -3.93 -21.47 -13.13
CA GLY A 35 -5.30 -21.95 -12.89
C GLY A 35 -6.27 -20.92 -12.31
N TYR A 36 -5.83 -19.70 -11.93
CA TYR A 36 -6.73 -18.66 -11.41
C TYR A 36 -7.58 -18.06 -12.53
N SER A 37 -8.85 -17.77 -12.22
CA SER A 37 -9.74 -17.00 -13.08
C SER A 37 -9.47 -15.50 -12.95
N GLY A 38 -10.01 -14.70 -13.87
CA GLY A 38 -9.92 -13.23 -13.77
C GLY A 38 -10.64 -12.68 -12.52
N ALA A 39 -11.69 -13.38 -12.06
CA ALA A 39 -12.38 -13.02 -10.83
C ALA A 39 -11.48 -13.23 -9.60
N ASP A 40 -10.75 -14.34 -9.54
CA ASP A 40 -9.83 -14.64 -8.44
C ASP A 40 -8.71 -13.59 -8.36
N ILE A 41 -8.14 -13.20 -9.50
CA ILE A 41 -7.12 -12.13 -9.56
C ILE A 41 -7.69 -10.80 -9.08
N SER A 42 -8.90 -10.45 -9.51
CA SER A 42 -9.59 -9.23 -9.05
C SER A 42 -9.82 -9.22 -7.54
N ILE A 43 -10.20 -10.37 -6.97
CA ILE A 43 -10.39 -10.53 -5.52
C ILE A 43 -9.06 -10.37 -4.77
N ILE A 44 -7.99 -11.01 -5.24
CA ILE A 44 -6.64 -10.89 -4.64
C ILE A 44 -6.18 -9.44 -4.64
N VAL A 45 -6.28 -8.75 -5.78
CA VAL A 45 -5.85 -7.36 -5.88
C VAL A 45 -6.71 -6.48 -4.97
N ARG A 46 -8.03 -6.66 -4.94
CA ARG A 46 -8.91 -5.92 -4.04
C ARG A 46 -8.57 -6.12 -2.56
N ASP A 47 -8.22 -7.33 -2.14
CA ASP A 47 -7.77 -7.56 -0.77
C ASP A 47 -6.41 -6.91 -0.50
N ALA A 48 -5.46 -6.99 -1.43
CA ALA A 48 -4.17 -6.33 -1.35
C ALA A 48 -4.28 -4.80 -1.23
N LEU A 49 -5.20 -4.18 -1.97
CA LEU A 49 -5.50 -2.75 -1.89
C LEU A 49 -6.04 -2.31 -0.51
N MET A 50 -6.60 -3.24 0.27
CA MET A 50 -7.08 -2.97 1.63
C MET A 50 -6.00 -3.15 2.70
N GLN A 51 -4.84 -3.73 2.37
CA GLN A 51 -3.76 -3.96 3.33
C GLN A 51 -3.24 -2.66 3.97
N PRO A 52 -3.04 -1.55 3.24
CA PRO A 52 -2.67 -0.27 3.85
C PRO A 52 -3.67 0.21 4.91
N VAL A 53 -4.96 0.11 4.62
CA VAL A 53 -6.03 0.51 5.54
C VAL A 53 -5.99 -0.33 6.80
N ARG A 54 -5.86 -1.66 6.67
CA ARG A 54 -5.76 -2.57 7.81
C ARG A 54 -4.51 -2.30 8.65
N LYS A 55 -3.36 -2.02 8.01
CA LYS A 55 -2.12 -1.65 8.71
C LYS A 55 -2.28 -0.38 9.51
N VAL A 56 -2.91 0.66 8.95
CA VAL A 56 -3.18 1.91 9.66
C VAL A 56 -4.13 1.67 10.84
N GLN A 57 -5.22 0.94 10.62
CA GLN A 57 -6.23 0.72 11.66
C GLN A 57 -5.73 -0.12 12.85
N SER A 58 -4.84 -1.07 12.60
CA SER A 58 -4.27 -1.95 13.62
C SER A 58 -2.93 -1.43 14.19
N ALA A 59 -2.42 -0.29 13.71
CA ALA A 59 -1.18 0.29 14.19
C ALA A 59 -1.33 0.82 15.61
N THR A 60 -0.37 0.48 16.46
CA THR A 60 -0.23 1.01 17.82
C THR A 60 0.83 2.10 17.91
N HIS A 61 1.68 2.23 16.89
CA HIS A 61 2.79 3.18 16.85
C HIS A 61 2.87 3.83 15.48
N PHE A 62 3.15 5.13 15.49
CA PHE A 62 3.39 5.92 14.29
C PHE A 62 4.72 6.65 14.42
N LYS A 63 5.39 6.85 13.29
CA LYS A 63 6.63 7.63 13.23
C LYS A 63 6.47 8.78 12.26
N LYS A 64 7.18 9.87 12.56
CA LYS A 64 7.24 11.05 11.68
C LYS A 64 8.13 10.76 10.48
N VAL A 65 7.63 11.07 9.29
CA VAL A 65 8.32 10.87 8.03
C VAL A 65 8.17 12.09 7.14
N ARG A 66 9.15 12.25 6.26
CA ARG A 66 9.16 13.26 5.21
C ARG A 66 8.45 12.75 3.97
N GLY A 67 7.51 13.52 3.43
CA GLY A 67 6.77 13.14 2.24
C GLY A 67 5.98 14.28 1.60
N PRO A 68 5.28 13.99 0.48
CA PRO A 68 4.50 14.98 -0.23
C PRO A 68 3.28 15.43 0.59
N SER A 69 3.03 16.74 0.64
CA SER A 69 1.86 17.30 1.31
C SER A 69 0.57 16.92 0.57
N ARG A 70 -0.46 16.53 1.32
CA ARG A 70 -1.81 16.29 0.78
C ARG A 70 -2.54 17.58 0.43
N THR A 71 -2.23 18.69 1.10
CA THR A 71 -2.93 19.98 0.96
C THR A 71 -2.25 20.91 -0.04
N THR A 72 -0.94 20.79 -0.23
CA THR A 72 -0.16 21.67 -1.11
C THR A 72 0.60 20.84 -2.13
N PRO A 73 0.12 20.76 -3.39
CA PRO A 73 0.80 20.03 -4.45
C PRO A 73 2.24 20.51 -4.64
N GLY A 74 3.19 19.58 -4.68
CA GLY A 74 4.62 19.87 -4.87
C GLY A 74 5.38 20.31 -3.61
N ALA A 75 4.71 20.56 -2.49
CA ALA A 75 5.38 20.80 -1.22
C ALA A 75 5.74 19.48 -0.53
N ILE A 76 6.95 19.43 0.05
CA ILE A 76 7.39 18.32 0.90
C ILE A 76 7.28 18.79 2.35
N VAL A 77 6.65 17.98 3.20
CA VAL A 77 6.49 18.22 4.63
C VAL A 77 7.21 17.14 5.43
N ASP A 78 7.70 17.48 6.61
CA ASP A 78 8.53 16.61 7.46
C ASP A 78 7.74 16.02 8.66
N ASP A 79 6.43 16.25 8.71
CA ASP A 79 5.57 15.93 9.86
C ASP A 79 4.44 14.94 9.54
N LEU A 80 4.57 14.18 8.45
CA LEU A 80 3.62 13.10 8.15
C LEU A 80 3.82 11.93 9.11
N LEU A 81 2.75 11.22 9.42
CA LEU A 81 2.75 10.08 10.31
C LEU A 81 2.42 8.81 9.53
N THR A 82 3.30 7.82 9.62
CA THR A 82 3.10 6.51 9.01
C THR A 82 3.15 5.41 10.06
N PRO A 83 2.35 4.33 9.93
CA PRO A 83 2.43 3.18 10.81
C PRO A 83 3.84 2.61 10.89
N CYS A 84 4.29 2.25 12.10
CA CYS A 84 5.59 1.66 12.33
C CYS A 84 5.57 0.61 13.44
N SER A 85 6.65 -0.16 13.55
CA SER A 85 6.81 -1.11 14.64
C SER A 85 7.17 -0.38 15.96
N PRO A 86 6.78 -0.90 17.13
CA PRO A 86 7.09 -0.27 18.42
C PRO A 86 8.60 -0.06 18.68
N GLY A 87 9.46 -0.90 18.09
CA GLY A 87 10.91 -0.81 18.21
C GLY A 87 11.59 0.14 17.22
N ASP A 88 10.85 0.79 16.32
CA ASP A 88 11.43 1.72 15.35
C ASP A 88 11.93 2.99 16.05
N ALA A 89 13.09 3.51 15.62
CA ALA A 89 13.57 4.80 16.09
C ALA A 89 12.57 5.91 15.75
N GLY A 90 12.13 6.65 16.77
CA GLY A 90 11.11 7.69 16.62
C GLY A 90 9.67 7.19 16.56
N ALA A 91 9.43 5.90 16.88
CA ALA A 91 8.10 5.38 17.10
C ALA A 91 7.44 6.08 18.29
N THR A 92 6.27 6.64 18.06
CA THR A 92 5.42 7.24 19.09
C THR A 92 4.20 6.36 19.24
N GLU A 93 3.92 5.92 20.46
CA GLU A 93 2.72 5.15 20.78
C GLU A 93 1.48 6.05 20.60
N MET A 94 0.66 5.70 19.60
CA MET A 94 -0.61 6.36 19.30
C MET A 94 -1.40 5.51 18.31
N THR A 95 -2.72 5.71 18.31
CA THR A 95 -3.63 5.06 17.36
C THR A 95 -3.91 5.96 16.16
N TRP A 96 -4.43 5.39 15.07
CA TRP A 96 -4.82 6.17 13.89
C TRP A 96 -5.88 7.25 14.19
N MET A 97 -6.66 7.11 15.27
CA MET A 97 -7.67 8.09 15.69
C MET A 97 -7.03 9.40 16.17
N GLU A 98 -5.77 9.35 16.61
CA GLU A 98 -5.01 10.52 17.08
C GLU A 98 -4.21 11.18 15.94
N VAL A 99 -4.10 10.51 14.79
CA VAL A 99 -3.39 11.03 13.62
C VAL A 99 -4.28 12.01 12.86
N PRO A 100 -3.86 13.27 12.63
CA PRO A 100 -4.60 14.19 11.78
C PRO A 100 -4.74 13.66 10.36
N SER A 101 -5.92 13.84 9.76
CA SER A 101 -6.25 13.27 8.44
C SER A 101 -5.36 13.79 7.31
N ASP A 102 -4.86 15.03 7.42
CA ASP A 102 -3.92 15.65 6.48
C ASP A 102 -2.46 15.20 6.68
N LYS A 103 -2.16 14.59 7.83
CA LYS A 103 -0.81 14.11 8.20
C LYS A 103 -0.64 12.61 8.07
N LEU A 104 -1.72 11.84 7.91
CA LEU A 104 -1.61 10.41 7.69
C LEU A 104 -0.95 10.11 6.33
N MET A 105 0.17 9.40 6.38
CA MET A 105 0.83 8.82 5.22
C MET A 105 0.60 7.30 5.21
N GLU A 106 -0.41 6.88 4.45
CA GLU A 106 -0.69 5.46 4.25
C GLU A 106 0.49 4.72 3.60
N PRO A 107 0.82 3.50 4.05
CA PRO A 107 1.81 2.69 3.38
C PRO A 107 1.31 2.28 1.98
N VAL A 108 2.22 2.17 1.02
CA VAL A 108 1.86 1.70 -0.33
C VAL A 108 1.65 0.19 -0.36
N VAL A 109 0.90 -0.30 -1.34
CA VAL A 109 0.79 -1.73 -1.60
C VAL A 109 2.14 -2.28 -2.07
N CYS A 110 2.55 -3.41 -1.52
CA CYS A 110 3.83 -4.08 -1.80
C CYS A 110 3.62 -5.59 -2.06
N MET A 111 4.66 -6.27 -2.52
CA MET A 111 4.70 -7.74 -2.56
C MET A 111 4.62 -8.33 -1.15
#